data_AF-A0A0K8Q6E0-F1
#
_entry.id   AF-A0A0K8Q6E0-F1
#
_cell.length_a   1.000
_cell.length_b   1.000
_cell.length_c   1.000
_cell.angle_alpha   90.00
_cell.angle_beta   90.00
_cell.angle_gamma   90.00
#
_symmetry.space_group_name_H-M   'P 1'
#
loop_
_entity.id
_entity.type
_entity.pdbx_description
1 polymer ?
#
loop_
_entity_poly.entity_id
_entity_poly.type
_entity_poly.pdbx_seq_one_letter_code
_entity_poly.pdbx_strand_id
1 'polypeptide(L)'
;MTYLLYQATGQAPMIPLDEALRPTWLFGATVHEGCDRAGYYEQGDFATEYGSPKCIVKLGCWGPVVKCNVPKRGWMNGIGGCPNVGGICIGCTMPGFPDKFMPFMDEPPGGKLSTTSIMPYGKTIRTLRSITTHTVDQEPRWRKPGNDLLTGAKRTW
;
A
#
# COMPACT_ATOMS: atom_id res chain seq x y z
N MET A 1 -9.49 -13.57 -20.15
CA MET A 1 -9.53 -14.27 -21.45
C MET A 1 -8.67 -15.53 -21.43
N THR A 2 -7.36 -15.45 -21.18
CA THR A 2 -6.45 -16.61 -21.18
C THR A 2 -6.94 -17.77 -20.31
N TYR A 3 -7.40 -17.52 -19.08
CA TYR A 3 -7.96 -18.56 -18.21
C TYR A 3 -9.12 -19.32 -18.88
N LEU A 4 -10.02 -18.61 -19.57
CA LEU A 4 -11.16 -19.22 -20.25
C LEU A 4 -10.73 -20.13 -21.41
N LEU A 5 -9.63 -19.81 -22.10
CA LEU A 5 -9.07 -20.68 -23.15
C LEU A 5 -8.53 -22.00 -22.56
N TYR A 6 -7.83 -21.92 -21.43
CA TYR A 6 -7.41 -23.12 -20.70
C TYR A 6 -8.62 -23.93 -20.22
N GLN A 7 -9.66 -23.27 -19.71
CA GLN A 7 -10.88 -23.95 -19.26
C GLN A 7 -11.61 -24.63 -20.44
N ALA A 8 -11.75 -23.95 -21.57
CA ALA A 8 -12.42 -24.48 -22.76
C ALA A 8 -11.69 -25.67 -23.40
N THR A 9 -10.37 -25.76 -23.21
CA THR A 9 -9.54 -26.88 -23.68
C THR A 9 -9.41 -28.00 -22.65
N GLY A 10 -10.14 -27.93 -21.53
CA GLY A 10 -10.08 -28.93 -20.46
C GLY A 10 -8.80 -28.90 -19.62
N GLN A 11 -7.99 -27.84 -19.73
CA GLN A 11 -6.71 -27.68 -19.04
C GLN A 11 -6.81 -26.85 -17.74
N ALA A 12 -7.97 -26.29 -17.44
CA ALA A 12 -8.22 -25.58 -16.18
C ALA A 12 -9.60 -25.92 -15.61
N PRO A 13 -9.76 -25.89 -14.27
CA PRO A 13 -11.05 -26.07 -13.63
C PRO A 13 -11.96 -24.85 -13.88
N MET A 14 -13.21 -24.94 -13.41
CA MET A 14 -14.15 -23.82 -13.41
C MET A 14 -13.50 -22.57 -12.81
N ILE A 15 -13.64 -21.44 -13.50
CA ILE A 15 -13.06 -20.16 -13.08
C ILE A 15 -13.58 -19.76 -11.68
N PRO A 16 -12.70 -19.49 -10.70
CA PRO A 16 -13.12 -19.01 -9.39
C PRO A 16 -13.54 -17.54 -9.48
N LEU A 17 -14.81 -17.29 -9.16
CA LEU A 17 -15.41 -15.96 -9.14
C LEU A 17 -15.90 -15.62 -7.73
N ASP A 18 -15.90 -14.32 -7.40
CA ASP A 18 -16.57 -13.81 -6.20
C ASP A 18 -18.08 -13.61 -6.43
N GLU A 19 -18.80 -13.15 -5.42
CA GLU A 19 -20.26 -12.97 -5.44
C GLU A 19 -20.71 -11.90 -6.45
N ALA A 20 -19.80 -11.00 -6.85
CA ALA A 20 -20.03 -10.00 -7.89
C ALA A 20 -19.52 -10.48 -9.26
N LEU A 21 -19.25 -11.77 -9.42
CA LEU A 21 -18.80 -12.43 -10.63
C LEU A 21 -17.43 -11.95 -11.14
N ARG A 22 -16.55 -11.53 -10.23
CA ARG A 22 -15.18 -11.10 -10.57
C ARG A 22 -14.17 -12.21 -10.32
N PRO A 23 -13.13 -12.35 -11.17
CA PRO A 23 -12.02 -13.25 -10.90
C PRO A 23 -11.35 -12.96 -9.55
N THR A 24 -11.36 -13.92 -8.64
CA THR A 24 -10.89 -13.74 -7.25
C THR A 24 -9.43 -13.33 -7.16
N TRP A 25 -8.59 -13.79 -8.09
CA TRP A 25 -7.17 -13.43 -8.13
C TRP A 25 -6.88 -12.00 -8.63
N LEU A 26 -7.87 -11.33 -9.24
CA LEU A 26 -7.73 -9.94 -9.69
C LEU A 26 -8.39 -8.94 -8.72
N PHE A 27 -9.51 -9.34 -8.11
CA PHE A 27 -10.36 -8.44 -7.31
C PHE A 27 -10.57 -8.92 -5.86
N GLY A 28 -9.79 -9.92 -5.41
CA GLY A 28 -9.87 -10.43 -4.04
C GLY A 28 -9.34 -9.45 -2.99
N ALA A 29 -8.32 -8.67 -3.34
CA ALA A 29 -7.74 -7.64 -2.48
C ALA A 29 -8.27 -6.24 -2.83
N THR A 30 -8.22 -5.36 -1.85
CA THR A 30 -8.51 -3.93 -1.99
C THR A 30 -7.33 -3.16 -2.57
N VAL A 31 -7.62 -1.96 -3.07
CA VAL A 31 -6.61 -0.98 -3.50
C VAL A 31 -5.64 -0.67 -2.35
N HIS A 32 -6.13 -0.58 -1.12
CA HIS A 32 -5.29 -0.24 0.03
C HIS A 32 -4.27 -1.31 0.38
N GLU A 33 -4.64 -2.60 0.29
CA GLU A 33 -3.71 -3.73 0.50
C GLU A 33 -2.58 -3.77 -0.54
N GLY A 34 -2.76 -3.09 -1.67
CA GLY A 34 -1.77 -2.96 -2.74
C GLY A 34 -1.04 -1.62 -2.80
N CYS A 35 -1.41 -0.63 -1.99
CA CYS A 35 -0.92 0.73 -2.12
C CYS A 35 0.44 0.91 -1.43
N ASP A 36 1.45 1.37 -2.17
CA ASP A 36 2.77 1.71 -1.64
C ASP A 36 2.73 2.87 -0.62
N ARG A 37 1.66 3.69 -0.63
CA ARG A 37 1.41 4.72 0.37
C ARG A 37 0.76 4.21 1.67
N ALA A 38 0.50 2.90 1.81
CA ALA A 38 -0.16 2.32 2.99
C ALA A 38 0.66 2.53 4.28
N GLY A 39 2.00 2.59 4.20
CA GLY A 39 2.85 2.87 5.35
C GLY A 39 2.60 4.25 5.98
N TYR A 40 2.22 5.24 5.17
CA TYR A 40 1.81 6.56 5.69
C TYR A 40 0.46 6.48 6.41
N TYR A 41 -0.49 5.71 5.88
CA TYR A 41 -1.78 5.48 6.53
C TYR A 41 -1.60 4.80 7.90
N GLU A 42 -0.80 3.74 7.97
CA GLU A 42 -0.49 2.99 9.20
C GLU A 42 0.11 3.88 10.30
N GLN A 43 0.87 4.89 9.89
CA GLN A 43 1.47 5.86 10.80
C GLN A 43 0.55 7.05 11.11
N GLY A 44 -0.67 7.09 10.58
CA GLY A 44 -1.54 8.26 10.68
C GLY A 44 -0.91 9.53 10.08
N ASP A 45 -0.10 9.38 9.03
CA ASP A 45 0.50 10.48 8.27
C ASP A 45 -0.28 10.72 6.98
N PHE A 46 -1.12 11.74 6.97
CA PHE A 46 -2.06 12.00 5.88
C PHE A 46 -1.69 13.27 5.13
N ALA A 47 -1.93 13.26 3.82
CA ALA A 47 -1.80 14.42 2.98
C ALA A 47 -2.91 15.45 3.28
N THR A 48 -2.56 16.73 3.22
CA THR A 48 -3.49 17.86 3.25
C THR A 48 -3.64 18.54 1.89
N GLU A 49 -2.83 18.13 0.90
CA GLU A 49 -2.81 18.65 -0.46
C GLU A 49 -2.49 17.54 -1.47
N TYR A 50 -2.93 17.69 -2.72
CA TYR A 50 -2.81 16.64 -3.75
C TYR A 50 -1.37 16.34 -4.19
N GLY A 51 -0.46 17.31 -4.08
CA GLY A 51 0.95 17.13 -4.45
C GLY A 51 1.77 16.29 -3.45
N SER A 52 1.20 15.97 -2.30
CA SER A 52 1.91 15.24 -1.25
C SER A 52 2.22 13.78 -1.65
N PRO A 53 3.40 13.24 -1.27
CA PRO A 53 3.68 11.81 -1.43
C PRO A 53 2.94 10.93 -0.41
N LYS A 54 2.29 11.52 0.60
CA LYS A 54 1.63 10.81 1.70
C LYS A 54 0.30 10.18 1.29
N CYS A 55 -0.33 9.48 2.23
CA CYS A 55 -1.65 8.89 2.02
C CYS A 55 -2.72 9.98 1.80
N ILE A 56 -3.44 9.90 0.68
CA ILE A 56 -4.47 10.86 0.23
C ILE A 56 -5.90 10.44 0.60
N VAL A 57 -6.10 9.59 1.61
CA VAL A 57 -7.44 9.17 2.06
C VAL A 57 -8.33 10.35 2.46
N LYS A 58 -7.76 11.37 3.10
CA LYS A 58 -8.45 12.60 3.51
C LYS A 58 -8.85 13.51 2.34
N LEU A 59 -8.40 13.22 1.13
CA LEU A 59 -8.64 14.02 -0.08
C LEU A 59 -9.61 13.33 -1.06
N GLY A 60 -10.25 12.23 -0.66
CA GLY A 60 -11.24 11.52 -1.46
C GLY A 60 -10.91 10.07 -1.86
N CYS A 61 -9.80 9.50 -1.36
CA CYS A 61 -9.40 8.16 -1.78
C CYS A 61 -10.20 7.05 -1.08
N TRP A 62 -11.01 6.31 -1.85
CA TRP A 62 -11.79 5.14 -1.42
C TRP A 62 -10.99 3.82 -1.38
N GLY A 63 -9.66 3.90 -1.48
CA GLY A 63 -8.78 2.73 -1.56
C GLY A 63 -9.05 1.62 -0.53
N PRO A 64 -9.35 1.92 0.75
CA PRO A 64 -9.62 0.90 1.77
C PRO A 64 -10.80 -0.04 1.51
N VAL A 65 -11.74 0.33 0.64
CA VAL A 65 -12.97 -0.45 0.43
C VAL A 65 -13.22 -0.82 -1.05
N VAL A 66 -12.31 -0.42 -1.94
CA VAL A 66 -12.42 -0.68 -3.38
C VAL A 66 -11.60 -1.91 -3.73
N LYS A 67 -12.23 -2.91 -4.34
CA LYS A 67 -11.59 -4.10 -4.88
C LYS A 67 -10.98 -3.80 -6.25
N CYS A 68 -9.66 -3.63 -6.30
CA CYS A 68 -8.90 -3.38 -7.53
C CYS A 68 -7.41 -3.56 -7.26
N ASN A 69 -6.69 -4.23 -8.17
CA ASN A 69 -5.28 -4.55 -8.02
C ASN A 69 -4.31 -3.50 -8.58
N VAL A 70 -4.83 -2.41 -9.19
CA VAL A 70 -4.03 -1.40 -9.91
C VAL A 70 -2.80 -0.90 -9.14
N PRO A 71 -2.88 -0.44 -7.87
CA PRO A 71 -1.68 0.09 -7.21
C PRO A 71 -0.62 -0.99 -6.97
N LYS A 72 -1.02 -2.25 -6.78
CA LYS A 72 -0.09 -3.38 -6.63
C LYS A 72 0.53 -3.80 -7.96
N ARG A 73 -0.25 -3.70 -9.05
CA ARG A 73 0.08 -4.25 -10.37
C ARG A 73 0.75 -3.24 -11.31
N GLY A 74 0.51 -1.95 -11.09
CA GLY A 74 0.70 -0.87 -12.07
C GLY A 74 -0.38 -0.86 -13.14
N TRP A 75 -0.41 0.19 -13.97
CA TRP A 75 -1.38 0.33 -15.05
C TRP A 75 -0.88 -0.31 -16.35
N MET A 76 0.27 0.15 -16.86
CA MET A 76 0.88 -0.38 -18.08
C MET A 76 2.35 -0.71 -17.81
N ASN A 77 2.71 -1.99 -17.89
CA ASN A 77 4.07 -2.47 -17.61
C ASN A 77 4.62 -1.99 -16.26
N GLY A 78 3.77 -1.97 -15.22
CA GLY A 78 4.16 -1.48 -13.89
C GLY A 78 4.19 0.05 -13.76
N ILE A 79 3.90 0.80 -14.83
CA ILE A 79 3.92 2.27 -14.83
C ILE A 79 2.51 2.79 -14.48
N GLY A 80 2.47 3.84 -13.65
CA GLY A 80 1.25 4.56 -13.32
C GLY A 80 0.38 3.87 -12.27
N GLY A 81 -0.91 4.22 -12.27
CA GLY A 81 -1.90 3.71 -11.33
C GLY A 81 -2.83 4.83 -10.86
N CYS A 82 -3.29 4.72 -9.61
CA CYS A 82 -4.19 5.70 -9.01
C CYS A 82 -3.55 6.26 -7.72
N PRO A 83 -3.83 5.75 -6.49
CA PRO A 83 -3.36 6.42 -5.28
C PRO A 83 -1.85 6.30 -5.08
N ASN A 84 -1.22 5.26 -5.63
CA ASN A 84 0.23 5.09 -5.61
C ASN A 84 0.94 6.27 -6.30
N VAL A 85 0.33 6.85 -7.33
CA VAL A 85 0.87 8.00 -8.08
C VAL A 85 0.13 9.33 -7.81
N GLY A 86 -0.67 9.41 -6.75
CA GLY A 86 -1.31 10.66 -6.30
C GLY A 86 -2.72 10.91 -6.80
N GLY A 87 -3.30 10.02 -7.60
CA GLY A 87 -4.70 10.07 -8.02
C GLY A 87 -5.61 9.38 -7.01
N ILE A 88 -6.64 10.07 -6.49
CA ILE A 88 -7.61 9.45 -5.58
C ILE A 88 -8.29 8.23 -6.22
N CYS A 89 -8.45 7.16 -5.44
CA CYS A 89 -9.27 6.03 -5.89
C CYS A 89 -10.74 6.42 -5.82
N ILE A 90 -11.42 6.42 -6.96
CA ILE A 90 -12.83 6.79 -7.10
C ILE A 90 -13.78 5.59 -7.17
N GLY A 91 -13.26 4.37 -7.02
CA GLY A 91 -14.09 3.15 -6.97
C GLY A 91 -14.62 2.66 -8.32
N CYS A 92 -13.99 3.00 -9.45
CA CYS A 92 -14.48 2.69 -10.80
C CYS A 92 -14.70 1.18 -11.12
N THR A 93 -14.15 0.27 -10.30
CA THR A 93 -14.33 -1.19 -10.45
C THR A 93 -15.46 -1.76 -9.59
N MET A 94 -16.15 -0.91 -8.83
CA MET A 94 -17.19 -1.33 -7.88
C MET A 94 -18.58 -1.18 -8.49
N PRO A 95 -19.54 -2.10 -8.21
CA PRO A 95 -20.89 -2.01 -8.77
C PRO A 95 -21.68 -0.74 -8.41
N GLY A 96 -21.31 -0.06 -7.31
CA GLY A 96 -21.95 1.18 -6.88
C GLY A 96 -21.39 2.45 -7.51
N PHE A 97 -20.47 2.32 -8.47
CA PHE A 97 -19.89 3.46 -9.16
C PHE A 97 -20.86 4.02 -10.22
N PRO A 98 -20.96 5.35 -10.37
CA PRO A 98 -20.28 6.41 -9.60
C PRO A 98 -21.02 6.85 -8.33
N ASP A 99 -22.31 6.57 -8.21
CA ASP A 99 -23.22 7.25 -7.28
C ASP A 99 -22.85 7.10 -5.80
N LYS A 100 -22.29 5.95 -5.39
CA LYS A 100 -21.88 5.73 -3.99
C LYS A 100 -20.56 6.42 -3.61
N PHE A 101 -19.85 6.98 -4.57
CA PHE A 101 -18.50 7.52 -4.41
C PHE A 101 -18.42 9.03 -4.60
N MET A 102 -19.48 9.66 -5.11
CA MET A 102 -19.56 11.11 -5.30
C MET A 102 -20.04 11.83 -4.02
N PRO A 103 -19.58 13.07 -3.77
CA PRO A 103 -18.55 13.81 -4.51
C PRO A 103 -17.15 13.19 -4.32
N PHE A 104 -16.41 13.00 -5.42
CA PHE A 104 -15.16 12.21 -5.38
C PHE A 104 -14.08 12.81 -4.48
N MET A 105 -14.03 14.14 -4.34
CA MET A 105 -12.96 14.84 -3.62
C MET A 105 -13.23 14.96 -2.11
N ASP A 106 -14.37 14.48 -1.64
CA ASP A 106 -14.72 14.49 -0.21
C ASP A 106 -14.14 13.26 0.48
N GLU A 107 -13.60 13.43 1.69
CA GLU A 107 -13.12 12.30 2.50
C GLU A 107 -14.25 11.27 2.72
N PRO A 108 -14.03 9.98 2.38
CA PRO A 108 -15.03 8.93 2.58
C PRO A 108 -15.49 8.89 4.04
N PRO A 109 -16.80 8.76 4.35
CA PRO A 109 -17.30 8.81 5.72
C PRO A 109 -16.61 7.81 6.67
N GLY A 110 -16.36 6.59 6.21
CA GLY A 110 -15.62 5.58 6.98
C GLY A 110 -14.13 5.89 7.16
N GLY A 111 -13.55 6.70 6.26
CA GLY A 111 -12.18 7.18 6.36
C GLY A 111 -11.98 8.09 7.57
N LYS A 112 -12.94 8.98 7.87
CA LYS A 112 -12.85 9.96 8.97
C LYS A 112 -12.60 9.32 10.34
N LEU A 113 -13.31 8.21 10.61
CA LEU A 113 -13.16 7.48 11.87
C LEU A 113 -11.77 6.84 11.95
N SER A 114 -11.40 6.07 10.93
CA SER A 114 -10.13 5.34 10.94
C SER A 114 -8.91 6.27 10.97
N THR A 115 -8.94 7.37 10.20
CA THR A 115 -7.86 8.36 10.18
C THR A 115 -7.70 9.05 11.54
N THR A 116 -8.80 9.32 12.25
CA THR A 116 -8.74 9.93 13.59
C THR A 116 -8.21 8.96 14.64
N SER A 117 -8.67 7.70 14.60
CA SER A 117 -8.29 6.68 15.59
C SER A 117 -6.81 6.29 15.52
N ILE A 118 -6.20 6.27 14.32
CA ILE A 118 -4.82 5.79 14.14
C ILE A 118 -3.76 6.86 14.44
N MET A 119 -4.10 8.15 14.41
CA MET A 119 -3.14 9.27 14.61
C MET A 119 -2.29 9.18 15.90
N PRO A 120 -2.86 8.97 17.11
CA PRO A 120 -2.06 8.91 18.33
C PRO A 120 -1.12 7.72 18.33
N TYR A 121 -1.60 6.54 17.94
CA TYR A 121 -0.79 5.33 17.79
C TYR A 121 0.36 5.55 16.78
N GLY A 122 0.03 6.10 15.61
CA GLY A 122 0.98 6.37 14.55
C GLY A 122 2.09 7.34 14.94
N LYS A 123 1.78 8.38 15.74
CA LYS A 123 2.80 9.30 16.31
C LYS A 123 3.77 8.57 17.22
N THR A 124 3.28 7.68 18.08
CA THR A 124 4.12 6.87 18.97
C THR A 124 5.01 5.93 18.17
N ILE A 125 4.45 5.21 17.19
CA ILE A 125 5.22 4.28 16.34
C ILE A 125 6.30 5.00 15.53
N ARG A 126 6.00 6.18 14.96
CA ARG A 126 7.01 6.99 14.26
C ARG A 126 8.19 7.37 15.16
N THR A 127 7.90 7.76 16.41
CA THR A 127 8.93 8.10 17.38
C THR A 127 9.83 6.90 17.68
N LEU A 128 9.24 5.73 17.95
CA LEU A 128 10.00 4.51 18.23
C LEU A 128 10.83 4.04 17.03
N ARG A 129 10.25 4.13 15.82
CA ARG A 129 10.98 3.83 14.58
C ARG A 129 12.14 4.80 14.35
N SER A 130 11.96 6.08 14.63
CA SER A 130 13.02 7.10 14.51
C SER A 130 14.21 6.79 15.43
N ILE A 131 13.94 6.43 16.69
CA ILE A 131 14.98 6.01 17.65
C ILE A 131 15.76 4.80 17.12
N THR A 132 15.05 3.77 16.64
CA THR A 132 15.68 2.56 16.09
C THR A 132 16.45 2.85 14.80
N THR A 133 15.93 3.74 13.95
CA THR A 133 16.61 4.18 12.72
C THR A 133 17.94 4.84 13.06
N HIS A 134 17.93 5.74 14.05
CA HIS A 134 19.15 6.37 14.53
C HIS A 134 20.18 5.35 15.05
N THR A 135 19.78 4.23 15.65
CA THR A 135 20.75 3.22 16.10
C THR A 135 21.32 2.39 14.96
N VAL A 136 20.53 2.05 13.95
CA VAL A 136 20.98 1.24 12.80
C VAL A 136 21.75 2.05 11.75
N ASP A 137 21.60 3.37 11.74
CA ASP A 137 22.39 4.30 10.91
C ASP A 137 23.82 4.48 11.44
N GLN A 138 24.10 4.06 12.68
CA GLN A 138 25.44 4.13 13.25
C GLN A 138 26.24 2.88 12.91
N GLU A 139 27.43 3.08 12.35
CA GLU A 139 28.35 1.97 12.14
C GLU A 139 28.84 1.38 13.48
N PRO A 140 29.09 0.06 13.52
CA PRO A 140 29.65 -0.54 14.72
C PRO A 140 31.08 -0.04 14.97
N ARG A 141 31.45 0.09 16.26
CA ARG A 141 32.71 0.70 16.72
C ARG A 141 34.00 0.10 16.14
N TRP A 142 33.97 -1.14 15.67
CA TRP A 142 35.12 -1.84 15.10
C TRP A 142 35.40 -1.48 13.63
N ARG A 143 34.52 -0.74 12.95
CA ARG A 143 34.77 -0.19 11.61
C ARG A 143 35.54 1.12 11.71
N LYS A 144 36.85 1.03 11.93
CA LYS A 144 37.76 2.18 11.87
C LYS A 144 39.07 1.82 11.18
N PRO A 145 39.72 2.76 10.48
CA PRO A 145 41.06 2.54 9.94
C PRO A 145 42.06 2.25 11.07
N GLY A 146 42.93 1.28 10.87
CA GLY A 146 43.96 0.90 11.83
C GLY A 146 44.56 -0.47 11.50
N ASN A 147 45.65 -0.81 12.18
CA ASN A 147 46.33 -2.10 12.02
C ASN A 147 45.76 -3.18 12.95
N ASP A 148 44.98 -2.77 13.97
CA ASP A 148 44.41 -3.66 14.99
C ASP A 148 43.08 -4.28 14.53
N LEU A 149 42.92 -5.59 14.73
CA LEU A 149 41.68 -6.31 14.43
C LEU A 149 40.71 -6.22 15.63
N LEU A 150 39.75 -5.28 15.55
CA LEU A 150 38.82 -4.98 16.65
C LEU A 150 37.46 -5.67 16.55
N THR A 151 37.26 -6.52 15.55
CA THR A 151 36.01 -7.24 15.32
C THR A 151 35.78 -8.39 16.32
N GLY A 152 36.78 -8.71 17.14
CA GLY A 152 36.77 -9.90 18.01
C GLY A 152 37.10 -11.21 17.27
N ALA A 153 37.39 -11.15 15.96
CA ALA A 153 37.83 -12.31 15.20
C ALA A 153 39.28 -12.71 15.58
N LYS A 154 39.53 -14.01 15.74
CA LYS A 154 40.90 -14.55 15.87
C LYS A 154 41.44 -14.84 14.47
N ARG A 155 42.64 -14.34 14.16
CA ARG A 155 43.38 -14.74 12.95
C ARG A 155 43.82 -16.19 13.14
N THR A 156 43.46 -17.08 12.20
CA THR A 156 43.74 -18.52 12.28
C THR A 156 44.86 -18.97 11.34
N TRP A 157 45.69 -18.03 10.87
CA TRP A 157 46.87 -18.30 10.07
C TRP A 157 48.13 -17.96 10.84
#